data_AF-A0A1V2I460-F1
#
_entry.id   AF-A0A1V2I460-F1
#
_cell.length_a   1.000
_cell.length_b   1.000
_cell.length_c   1.000
_cell.angle_alpha   90.00
_cell.angle_beta   90.00
_cell.angle_gamma   90.00
#
_symmetry.space_group_name_H-M   'P 1'
#
loop_
_entity.id
_entity.type
_entity.pdbx_description
1 polymer ?
#
loop_
_entity_poly.entity_id
_entity_poly.type
_entity_poly.pdbx_seq_one_letter_code
_entity_poly.pdbx_strand_id
1 'polypeptide(L)'
;MGRRLWTAAVGRWAETPYARAQRRREQVHDAFLDARDELRAVLEDLIEGETRAVCPAATDLDVEVYADELGEPRGRLIAVNTDEDEEVTDEQEDTVRDQIVELLDEWAVTANADSVTICFRQLPALPRPAATVTP
;
A
#
# COMPACT_ATOMS: atom_id res chain seq x y z
N MET A 1 -24.89 44.54 52.62
CA MET A 1 -25.03 45.21 51.31
C MET A 1 -23.64 45.36 50.72
N GLY A 2 -23.25 44.93 49.53
CA GLY A 2 -23.86 44.15 48.45
C GLY A 2 -22.67 43.75 47.55
N ARG A 3 -22.63 42.47 47.17
CA ARG A 3 -21.62 41.84 46.30
C ARG A 3 -21.53 42.58 44.97
N ARG A 4 -20.35 42.60 44.32
CA ARG A 4 -20.18 42.11 42.93
C ARG A 4 -18.79 41.51 42.75
N LEU A 5 -18.72 40.19 42.93
CA LEU A 5 -17.78 39.32 42.25
C LEU A 5 -18.11 39.44 40.75
N TRP A 6 -17.30 40.15 39.98
CA TRP A 6 -17.26 39.93 38.54
C TRP A 6 -16.42 38.68 38.32
N THR A 7 -17.11 37.55 38.50
CA THR A 7 -16.68 36.23 38.07
C THR A 7 -16.11 36.31 36.67
N ALA A 8 -14.90 35.79 36.53
CA ALA A 8 -14.29 35.41 35.27
C ALA A 8 -15.33 34.78 34.34
N ALA A 9 -15.75 35.52 33.32
CA ALA A 9 -16.49 34.99 32.19
C ALA A 9 -15.50 34.26 31.26
N VAL A 10 -14.84 33.25 31.81
CA VAL A 10 -14.17 32.20 31.03
C VAL A 10 -15.23 31.12 30.85
N GLY A 11 -15.78 30.96 29.64
CA GLY A 11 -16.82 29.95 29.47
C GLY A 11 -17.38 29.82 28.06
N ARG A 12 -16.66 29.09 27.21
CA ARG A 12 -17.13 28.43 25.98
C ARG A 12 -17.69 29.35 24.89
N TRP A 13 -16.81 29.77 23.98
CA TRP A 13 -17.23 29.87 22.59
C TRP A 13 -17.70 28.46 22.19
N ALA A 14 -19.02 28.28 22.13
CA ALA A 14 -19.59 27.03 21.64
C ALA A 14 -19.04 26.83 20.23
N GLU A 15 -18.33 25.71 20.03
CA GLU A 15 -17.81 25.36 18.72
C GLU A 15 -18.94 25.44 17.69
N THR A 16 -18.74 26.25 16.66
CA THR A 16 -19.73 26.45 15.62
C THR A 16 -20.04 25.11 14.96
N PRO A 17 -21.27 24.90 14.45
CA PRO A 17 -21.60 23.68 13.72
C PRO A 17 -20.62 23.39 12.58
N TYR A 18 -20.14 24.45 11.91
CA TYR A 18 -19.11 24.36 10.88
C TYR A 18 -17.78 23.84 11.42
N ALA A 19 -17.24 24.41 12.51
CA ALA A 19 -15.97 23.95 13.09
C ALA A 19 -16.04 22.49 13.56
N ARG A 20 -17.19 22.07 14.13
CA ARG A 20 -17.43 20.67 14.50
C ARG A 20 -17.47 19.75 13.27
N ALA A 21 -18.18 20.16 12.22
CA ALA A 21 -18.25 19.39 10.98
C ALA A 21 -16.89 19.28 10.29
N GLN A 22 -16.10 20.36 10.30
CA GLN A 22 -14.75 20.38 9.75
C GLN A 22 -13.81 19.43 10.49
N ARG A 23 -13.81 19.45 11.84
CA ARG A 23 -13.03 18.48 12.62
C ARG A 23 -13.47 17.05 12.34
N ARG A 24 -14.79 16.81 12.20
CA ARG A 24 -15.30 15.48 11.86
C ARG A 24 -14.87 15.04 10.47
N ARG A 25 -14.81 15.96 9.50
CA ARG A 25 -14.30 15.69 8.15
C ARG A 25 -12.83 15.27 8.19
N GLU A 26 -12.00 15.99 8.93
CA GLU A 26 -10.58 15.67 9.12
C GLU A 26 -10.42 14.27 9.74
N GLN A 27 -11.16 13.96 10.81
CA GLN A 27 -11.14 12.61 11.42
C GLN A 27 -11.54 11.49 10.45
N VAL A 28 -12.56 11.72 9.62
CA VAL A 28 -13.01 10.73 8.63
C VAL A 28 -12.01 10.59 7.50
N HIS A 29 -11.39 11.69 7.08
CA HIS A 29 -10.37 11.69 6.05
C HIS A 29 -9.12 10.92 6.50
N ASP A 30 -8.66 11.16 7.73
CA ASP A 30 -7.50 10.46 8.28
C ASP A 30 -7.78 8.95 8.38
N ALA A 31 -8.94 8.55 8.90
CA ALA A 31 -9.34 7.14 8.97
C ALA A 31 -9.48 6.48 7.59
N PHE A 32 -9.88 7.24 6.57
CA PHE A 32 -9.92 6.76 5.19
C PHE A 32 -8.52 6.52 4.62
N LEU A 33 -7.58 7.45 4.87
CA LEU A 33 -6.19 7.29 4.45
C LEU A 33 -5.53 6.10 5.13
N ASP A 34 -5.75 5.91 6.43
CA ASP A 34 -5.25 4.75 7.17
C ASP A 34 -5.76 3.44 6.56
N ALA A 35 -7.07 3.34 6.29
CA ALA A 35 -7.67 2.15 5.69
C ALA A 35 -7.18 1.90 4.25
N ARG A 36 -6.98 2.97 3.47
CA ARG A 36 -6.39 2.89 2.12
C ARG A 36 -4.97 2.34 2.18
N ASP A 37 -4.16 2.84 3.10
CA ASP A 37 -2.76 2.43 3.24
C ASP A 37 -2.65 0.99 3.76
N GLU A 38 -3.57 0.57 4.65
CA GLU A 38 -3.69 -0.83 5.09
C GLU A 38 -4.08 -1.77 3.95
N LEU A 39 -5.08 -1.42 3.15
CA LEU A 39 -5.48 -2.20 1.97
C LEU A 39 -4.33 -2.31 0.97
N ARG A 40 -3.65 -1.19 0.67
CA ARG A 40 -2.49 -1.18 -0.21
C ARG A 40 -1.40 -2.14 0.27
N ALA A 41 -1.08 -2.14 1.56
CA ALA A 41 -0.07 -3.03 2.13
C ALA A 41 -0.45 -4.52 2.00
N VAL A 42 -1.74 -4.86 2.18
CA VAL A 42 -2.23 -6.22 1.98
C VAL A 42 -2.13 -6.65 0.51
N LEU A 43 -2.47 -5.76 -0.43
CA LEU A 43 -2.35 -6.03 -1.87
C LEU A 43 -0.88 -6.23 -2.28
N GLU A 44 0.03 -5.40 -1.77
CA GLU A 44 1.47 -5.57 -2.01
C GLU A 44 1.99 -6.92 -1.48
N ASP A 45 1.53 -7.37 -0.30
CA ASP A 45 1.88 -8.68 0.25
C ASP A 45 1.33 -9.84 -0.60
N LEU A 46 0.12 -9.70 -1.16
CA LEU A 46 -0.46 -10.70 -2.07
C LEU A 46 0.28 -10.74 -3.41
N ILE A 47 0.56 -9.58 -4.00
CA ILE A 47 1.32 -9.45 -5.26
C ILE A 47 2.72 -10.05 -5.12
N GLU A 48 3.39 -9.79 -4.00
CA GLU A 48 4.68 -10.42 -3.66
C GLU A 48 4.56 -11.95 -3.62
N GLY A 49 3.54 -12.47 -2.93
CA GLY A 49 3.31 -13.90 -2.78
C GLY A 49 3.11 -14.61 -4.11
N GLU A 50 2.23 -14.08 -4.96
CA GLU A 50 1.95 -14.64 -6.30
C GLU A 50 3.19 -14.52 -7.21
N THR A 51 3.87 -13.37 -7.18
CA THR A 51 5.08 -13.17 -8.00
C THR A 51 6.18 -14.15 -7.61
N ARG A 52 6.47 -14.30 -6.32
CA ARG A 52 7.53 -15.20 -5.84
C ARG A 52 7.19 -16.69 -5.97
N ALA A 53 5.93 -17.04 -6.17
CA ALA A 53 5.54 -18.40 -6.53
C ALA A 53 6.05 -18.78 -7.94
N VAL A 54 6.19 -17.80 -8.85
CA VAL A 54 6.66 -17.98 -10.23
C VAL A 54 8.14 -17.64 -10.39
N CYS A 55 8.57 -16.53 -9.78
CA CYS A 55 9.94 -16.03 -9.79
C CYS A 55 10.44 -15.85 -8.34
N PRO A 56 10.97 -16.91 -7.69
CA PRO A 56 11.40 -16.85 -6.29
C PRO A 56 12.49 -15.83 -6.00
N ALA A 57 13.29 -15.47 -7.01
CA ALA A 57 14.36 -14.48 -6.91
C ALA A 57 13.87 -13.03 -7.03
N ALA A 58 12.58 -12.80 -7.28
CA ALA A 58 12.04 -11.45 -7.48
C ALA A 58 12.20 -10.58 -6.22
N THR A 59 12.62 -9.34 -6.45
CA THR A 59 12.93 -8.34 -5.42
C THR A 59 11.95 -7.18 -5.42
N ASP A 60 11.46 -6.82 -6.61
CA ASP A 60 10.52 -5.74 -6.83
C ASP A 60 9.89 -5.86 -8.22
N LEU A 61 8.81 -5.10 -8.42
CA LEU A 61 8.13 -4.97 -9.71
C LEU A 61 8.19 -3.52 -10.14
N ASP A 62 8.52 -3.29 -11.41
CA ASP A 62 8.18 -2.05 -12.07
C ASP A 62 6.73 -2.12 -12.54
N VAL A 63 5.96 -1.10 -12.18
CA VAL A 63 4.53 -1.02 -12.45
C VAL A 63 4.16 0.37 -12.97
N GLU A 64 2.99 0.45 -13.61
CA GLU A 64 2.42 1.70 -14.08
C GLU A 64 0.96 1.80 -13.61
N VAL A 65 0.57 2.97 -13.10
CA VAL A 65 -0.83 3.33 -12.86
C VAL A 65 -1.32 4.24 -13.99
N TYR A 66 -2.36 3.82 -14.69
CA TYR A 66 -2.97 4.60 -15.78
C TYR A 66 -4.48 4.68 -15.63
N ALA A 67 -5.12 5.61 -16.34
CA ALA A 67 -6.58 5.70 -16.42
C ALA A 67 -7.07 5.01 -17.69
N ASP A 68 -8.04 4.11 -17.56
CA ASP A 68 -8.65 3.43 -18.71
C ASP A 68 -9.60 4.35 -19.50
N GLU A 69 -10.29 3.78 -20.50
CA GLU A 69 -11.23 4.52 -21.34
C GLU A 69 -12.41 5.15 -20.57
N LEU A 70 -12.70 4.65 -19.37
CA LEU A 70 -13.73 5.16 -18.47
C LEU A 70 -13.17 6.12 -17.40
N GLY A 71 -11.85 6.30 -17.36
CA GLY A 71 -11.16 7.09 -16.35
C GLY A 71 -10.95 6.34 -15.05
N GLU A 72 -11.14 5.02 -15.01
CA GLU A 72 -10.88 4.20 -13.84
C GLU A 72 -9.38 3.90 -13.74
N PRO A 73 -8.78 3.97 -12.53
CA PRO A 73 -7.38 3.64 -12.35
C PRO A 73 -7.16 2.14 -12.58
N ARG A 74 -6.14 1.82 -13.38
CA ARG A 74 -5.68 0.46 -13.70
C ARG A 74 -4.20 0.33 -13.44
N GLY A 75 -3.79 -0.87 -13.04
CA GLY A 75 -2.40 -1.19 -12.79
C GLY A 75 -1.85 -2.10 -13.87
N ARG A 76 -0.60 -1.89 -14.28
CA ARG A 76 0.07 -2.74 -15.27
C ARG A 76 1.48 -3.10 -14.81
N LEU A 77 1.84 -4.37 -14.96
CA LEU A 77 3.20 -4.84 -14.80
C LEU A 77 4.06 -4.38 -15.99
N ILE A 78 5.21 -3.78 -15.68
CA ILE A 78 6.22 -3.34 -16.65
C ILE A 78 7.41 -4.30 -16.66
N ALA A 79 7.92 -4.71 -15.50
CA ALA A 79 9.01 -5.66 -15.37
C ALA A 79 9.02 -6.33 -13.99
N VAL A 80 9.64 -7.52 -13.94
CA VAL A 80 9.99 -8.21 -12.68
C VAL A 80 11.50 -8.13 -12.50
N ASN A 81 11.95 -7.60 -11.36
CA ASN A 81 13.37 -7.37 -11.09
C ASN A 81 13.93 -8.40 -10.08
N THR A 82 15.23 -8.72 -10.21
CA THR A 82 15.99 -9.67 -9.38
C THR A 82 17.33 -9.05 -8.95
N ASP A 83 17.85 -9.42 -7.77
CA ASP A 83 19.12 -8.89 -7.21
C ASP A 83 20.37 -9.61 -7.76
N GLU A 84 20.21 -10.85 -8.20
CA GLU A 84 21.28 -11.65 -8.80
C GLU A 84 21.21 -11.44 -10.32
N ASP A 85 22.30 -11.64 -11.08
CA ASP A 85 22.31 -11.58 -12.55
C ASP A 85 21.42 -12.68 -13.22
N GLU A 86 20.32 -13.07 -12.57
CA GLU A 86 19.31 -14.02 -12.97
C GLU A 86 18.24 -13.29 -13.78
N GLU A 87 18.31 -13.49 -15.09
CA GLU A 87 17.36 -12.91 -16.05
C GLU A 87 15.99 -13.59 -15.90
N VAL A 88 14.95 -12.78 -15.68
CA VAL A 88 13.57 -13.27 -15.70
C VAL A 88 13.20 -13.63 -17.13
N THR A 89 12.65 -14.82 -17.34
CA THR A 89 12.23 -15.23 -18.68
C THR A 89 10.90 -14.58 -19.07
N ASP A 90 10.68 -14.39 -20.36
CA ASP A 90 9.39 -13.91 -20.89
C ASP A 90 8.20 -14.74 -20.38
N GLU A 91 8.36 -16.07 -20.26
CA GLU A 91 7.32 -16.96 -19.74
C GLU A 91 7.01 -16.72 -18.26
N GLN A 92 8.03 -16.44 -17.44
CA GLN A 92 7.83 -16.06 -16.06
C GLN A 92 7.12 -14.71 -15.96
N GLU A 93 7.54 -13.72 -16.74
CA GLU A 93 6.91 -12.40 -16.74
C GLU A 93 5.44 -12.47 -17.17
N ASP A 94 5.14 -13.20 -18.25
CA ASP A 94 3.76 -13.41 -18.72
C ASP A 94 2.92 -14.13 -17.67
N THR A 95 3.45 -15.17 -17.04
CA THR A 95 2.75 -15.90 -15.98
C THR A 95 2.47 -15.02 -14.77
N VAL A 96 3.45 -14.22 -14.32
CA VAL A 96 3.27 -13.26 -13.23
C VAL A 96 2.20 -12.25 -13.62
N ARG A 97 2.30 -11.65 -14.81
CA ARG A 97 1.34 -10.65 -15.32
C ARG A 97 -0.10 -11.16 -15.25
N ASP A 98 -0.33 -12.38 -15.73
CA ASP A 98 -1.65 -13.00 -15.75
C ASP A 98 -2.19 -13.28 -14.33
N GLN A 99 -1.31 -13.65 -13.38
CA GLN A 99 -1.71 -13.93 -12.00
C GLN A 99 -2.05 -12.68 -11.21
N ILE A 100 -1.33 -11.58 -11.43
CA ILE A 100 -1.45 -10.38 -10.59
C ILE A 100 -2.30 -9.27 -11.22
N VAL A 101 -2.81 -9.42 -12.44
CA VAL A 101 -3.53 -8.34 -13.15
C VAL A 101 -4.70 -7.77 -12.35
N GLU A 102 -5.53 -8.62 -11.74
CA GLU A 102 -6.66 -8.18 -10.91
C GLU A 102 -6.18 -7.49 -9.62
N LEU A 103 -5.08 -7.97 -9.04
CA LEU A 103 -4.46 -7.36 -7.86
C LEU A 103 -3.85 -6.00 -8.18
N LEU A 104 -3.25 -5.84 -9.36
CA LEU A 104 -2.71 -4.57 -9.82
C LEU A 104 -3.81 -3.54 -10.10
N ASP A 105 -4.94 -3.98 -10.66
CA ASP A 105 -6.11 -3.12 -10.84
C ASP A 105 -6.67 -2.63 -9.50
N GLU A 106 -6.80 -3.51 -8.51
CA GLU A 106 -7.24 -3.11 -7.17
C GLU A 106 -6.19 -2.22 -6.47
N TRP A 107 -4.91 -2.55 -6.62
CA TRP A 107 -3.81 -1.76 -6.08
C TRP A 107 -3.79 -0.34 -6.66
N ALA A 108 -4.03 -0.18 -7.95
CA ALA A 108 -4.08 1.11 -8.64
C ALA A 108 -5.14 2.08 -8.08
N VAL A 109 -6.24 1.56 -7.51
CA VAL A 109 -7.26 2.38 -6.82
C VAL A 109 -6.70 3.00 -5.53
N THR A 110 -5.77 2.32 -4.88
CA THR A 110 -5.17 2.74 -3.61
C THR A 110 -3.83 3.46 -3.77
N ALA A 111 -3.13 3.21 -4.87
CA ALA A 111 -1.86 3.80 -5.23
C ALA A 111 -1.99 5.24 -5.74
N ASN A 112 -0.88 5.97 -5.77
CA ASN A 112 -0.84 7.25 -6.46
C ASN A 112 -0.60 7.02 -7.96
N ALA A 113 -1.06 7.94 -8.81
CA ALA A 113 -0.88 7.84 -10.27
C ALA A 113 0.58 7.89 -10.73
N ASP A 114 1.51 8.34 -9.88
CA ASP A 114 2.95 8.38 -10.10
C ASP A 114 3.69 7.19 -9.47
N SER A 115 2.96 6.16 -9.01
CA SER A 115 3.59 4.95 -8.45
C SER A 115 4.22 4.15 -9.57
N VAL A 116 5.51 3.86 -9.43
CA VAL A 116 6.32 3.18 -10.46
C VAL A 116 6.90 1.85 -10.02
N THR A 117 6.87 1.53 -8.72
CA THR A 117 7.53 0.34 -8.17
C THR A 117 6.76 -0.24 -7.00
N ILE A 118 6.69 -1.57 -6.91
CA ILE A 118 6.26 -2.33 -5.73
C ILE A 118 7.47 -3.08 -5.18
N CYS A 119 7.97 -2.69 -4.01
CA CYS A 119 9.13 -3.34 -3.39
C CYS A 119 8.69 -4.54 -2.56
N PHE A 120 9.28 -5.70 -2.80
CA PHE A 120 9.02 -6.87 -1.97
C PHE A 120 9.80 -6.81 -0.66
N ARG A 121 9.20 -7.29 0.41
CA ARG A 121 9.88 -7.42 1.69
C ARG A 121 10.93 -8.53 1.56
N GLN A 122 12.14 -8.31 2.05
CA GLN A 122 13.10 -9.42 2.18
C GLN A 122 12.51 -10.44 3.15
N LEU A 123 12.14 -11.62 2.65
CA LEU A 123 11.83 -12.74 3.52
C LEU A 123 13.10 -13.06 4.33
N PRO A 124 13.03 -13.21 5.67
CA PRO A 124 14.19 -13.63 6.43
C PRO A 124 14.69 -14.96 5.86
N ALA A 125 15.96 -14.99 5.44
CA ALA A 125 16.57 -16.18 4.87
C ALA A 125 16.29 -17.38 5.78
N LEU A 126 15.60 -18.40 5.24
CA LEU A 126 15.35 -19.63 5.97
C LEU A 126 16.71 -20.17 6.46
N PRO A 127 16.85 -20.55 7.75
CA PRO A 127 18.09 -21.12 8.24
C PRO A 127 18.42 -22.34 7.40
N ARG A 128 19.51 -22.27 6.64
CA ARG A 128 20.04 -23.38 5.84
C ARG A 128 20.10 -24.61 6.75
N PRO A 129 19.49 -25.75 6.39
CA PRO A 129 19.62 -26.95 7.19
C PRO A 129 21.11 -27.25 7.36
N ALA A 130 21.55 -27.33 8.62
CA ALA A 130 22.94 -27.62 8.94
C ALA A 130 23.33 -28.90 8.20
N ALA A 131 24.39 -28.81 7.38
CA ALA A 131 24.92 -29.97 6.68
C ALA A 131 25.19 -31.06 7.72
N THR A 132 24.45 -32.17 7.63
CA THR A 132 24.68 -33.34 8.45
C THR A 132 26.09 -33.84 8.13
N VAL A 133 27.04 -33.53 9.01
CA VAL A 133 28.37 -34.13 8.95
C VAL A 133 28.21 -35.58 9.41
N THR A 134 28.10 -36.49 8.45
CA THR A 134 28.13 -37.93 8.72
C THR A 134 29.59 -38.34 8.97
N PRO A 135 29.90 -39.05 10.08
CA PRO A 135 31.24 -39.53 10.39
C PRO A 135 31.73 -40.65 9.46
#